data_AF-A0A7J6QFE4-F1
#
_entry.id   AF-A0A7J6QFE4-F1
#
_cell.length_a   1.000
_cell.length_b   1.000
_cell.length_c   1.000
_cell.angle_alpha   90.00
_cell.angle_beta   90.00
_cell.angle_gamma   90.00
#
_symmetry.space_group_name_H-M   'P 1'
#
loop_
_entity.id
_entity.type
_entity.pdbx_description
1 polymer ?
#
loop_
_entity_poly.entity_id
_entity_poly.type
_entity_poly.pdbx_seq_one_letter_code
_entity_poly.pdbx_strand_id
1 'polypeptide(L)'
;MAAGLLYDPTWIGYQYELSVCVFGFISFIVALFVIPLVRHRKTMVFLDKCCIPQKDPVAKSYGISRLADYLHASDKLLIFWSPDYLDRLWCVYELAVFLQTHDEDDVVLLNLDHLKLCVSLMFLQFLSIVVAILTEAYYVDVGYILYVFLLASGLLTDYEAYRCSEEWQKFCSEVKSFTLRKAKCSSLADYPILKQLIVDMYGSETRFEAAVRALWLGRMSMNSSVDKQSEAFGRESVILDRGRDSNVIGRTFKVISIDAEQMATSQWRKAVKAVDNLGKGA
;
A
#
# COMPACT_ATOMS: atom_id res chain seq x y z
N MET A 1 -8.48 -54.37 -35.71
CA MET A 1 -7.44 -53.32 -35.70
C MET A 1 -8.07 -51.92 -35.55
N ALA A 2 -8.97 -51.70 -34.57
CA ALA A 2 -9.62 -50.39 -34.35
C ALA A 2 -9.63 -49.97 -32.86
N ALA A 3 -9.01 -50.74 -31.97
CA ALA A 3 -8.98 -50.45 -30.52
C ALA A 3 -7.70 -49.72 -30.06
N GLY A 4 -6.77 -49.40 -30.97
CA GLY A 4 -5.47 -48.79 -30.65
C GLY A 4 -5.42 -47.26 -30.75
N LEU A 5 -6.53 -46.59 -31.07
CA LEU A 5 -6.57 -45.13 -31.28
C LEU A 5 -7.26 -44.35 -30.15
N LEU A 6 -7.65 -45.00 -29.05
CA LEU A 6 -8.53 -44.39 -28.04
C LEU A 6 -7.81 -43.83 -26.80
N TYR A 7 -6.48 -43.84 -26.75
CA TYR A 7 -5.77 -43.29 -25.59
C TYR A 7 -4.49 -42.60 -26.02
N ASP A 8 -4.63 -41.36 -26.50
CA ASP A 8 -3.49 -40.48 -26.70
C ASP A 8 -3.20 -39.77 -25.36
N PRO A 9 -2.09 -40.11 -24.67
CA PRO A 9 -1.76 -39.55 -23.36
C PRO A 9 -1.51 -38.03 -23.39
N THR A 10 -1.35 -37.41 -24.57
CA THR A 10 -1.18 -35.96 -24.71
C THR A 10 -2.42 -35.19 -24.27
N TRP A 11 -3.63 -35.68 -24.56
CA TRP A 11 -4.90 -35.03 -24.19
C TRP A 11 -5.08 -34.87 -22.69
N ILE A 12 -4.60 -35.84 -21.91
CA ILE A 12 -4.69 -35.82 -20.45
C ILE A 12 -3.83 -34.69 -19.89
N GLY A 13 -2.61 -34.50 -20.43
CA GLY A 13 -1.73 -33.41 -20.04
C GLY A 13 -2.36 -32.03 -20.23
N TYR A 14 -2.93 -31.77 -21.41
CA TYR A 14 -3.58 -30.49 -21.73
C TYR A 14 -4.76 -30.16 -20.79
N GLN A 15 -5.59 -31.14 -20.45
CA GLN A 15 -6.72 -30.92 -19.55
C GLN A 15 -6.27 -30.53 -18.14
N TYR A 16 -5.18 -31.12 -17.62
CA TYR A 16 -4.64 -30.76 -16.33
C TYR A 16 -4.06 -29.33 -16.32
N GLU A 17 -3.29 -28.95 -17.34
CA GLU A 17 -2.71 -27.62 -17.44
C GLU A 17 -3.78 -26.53 -17.54
N LEU A 18 -4.80 -26.73 -18.39
CA LEU A 18 -5.91 -25.80 -18.53
C LEU A 18 -6.70 -25.66 -17.22
N SER A 19 -6.96 -26.78 -16.54
CA SER A 19 -7.68 -26.79 -15.26
C SER A 19 -6.93 -25.99 -14.20
N VAL A 20 -5.61 -26.18 -14.06
CA VAL A 20 -4.79 -25.45 -13.08
C VAL A 20 -4.84 -23.94 -13.35
N CYS A 21 -4.69 -23.52 -14.62
CA CYS A 21 -4.76 -22.12 -15.01
C CYS A 21 -6.12 -21.49 -14.69
N VAL A 22 -7.22 -22.19 -15.00
CA VAL A 22 -8.58 -21.71 -14.77
C VAL A 22 -8.91 -21.65 -13.28
N PHE A 23 -8.62 -22.71 -12.52
CA PHE A 23 -8.86 -22.73 -11.06
C PHE A 23 -7.99 -21.71 -10.32
N GLY A 24 -6.73 -21.52 -10.74
CA GLY A 24 -5.86 -20.48 -10.20
C GLY A 24 -6.43 -19.09 -10.41
N PHE A 25 -6.86 -18.78 -11.64
CA PHE A 25 -7.47 -17.49 -11.97
C PHE A 25 -8.78 -17.26 -11.21
N ILE A 26 -9.67 -18.25 -11.17
CA ILE A 26 -10.94 -18.16 -10.41
C ILE A 26 -10.68 -17.95 -8.93
N SER A 27 -9.81 -18.77 -8.31
CA SER A 27 -9.47 -18.65 -6.88
C SER A 27 -8.93 -17.26 -6.55
N PHE A 28 -8.14 -16.69 -7.45
CA PHE A 28 -7.60 -15.36 -7.31
C PHE A 28 -8.66 -14.25 -7.46
N ILE A 29 -9.56 -14.33 -8.45
CA ILE A 29 -10.70 -13.41 -8.59
C ILE A 29 -11.61 -13.48 -7.35
N VAL A 30 -11.87 -14.68 -6.85
CA VAL A 30 -12.60 -14.87 -5.58
C VAL A 30 -11.84 -14.19 -4.43
N ALA A 31 -10.53 -14.35 -4.35
CA ALA A 31 -9.72 -13.72 -3.31
C ALA A 31 -9.72 -12.19 -3.39
N LEU A 32 -9.68 -11.59 -4.58
CA LEU A 32 -9.66 -10.13 -4.75
C LEU A 32 -11.03 -9.48 -4.59
N PHE A 33 -12.08 -10.08 -5.13
CA PHE A 33 -13.39 -9.44 -5.20
C PHE A 33 -14.36 -10.02 -4.19
N VAL A 34 -14.42 -11.35 -4.05
CA VAL A 34 -15.42 -11.98 -3.18
C VAL A 34 -15.00 -11.92 -1.71
N ILE A 35 -13.73 -12.18 -1.37
CA ILE A 35 -13.29 -12.15 0.03
C ILE A 35 -13.48 -10.76 0.66
N PRO A 36 -13.13 -9.62 0.03
CA PRO A 36 -13.38 -8.31 0.63
C PRO A 36 -14.86 -7.96 0.71
N LEU A 37 -15.69 -8.43 -0.24
CA LEU A 37 -17.14 -8.23 -0.19
C LEU A 37 -17.80 -9.05 0.93
N VAL A 38 -17.34 -10.27 1.18
CA VAL A 38 -17.88 -11.15 2.23
C VAL A 38 -17.32 -10.77 3.61
N ARG A 39 -16.05 -10.35 3.70
CA ARG A 39 -15.47 -9.75 4.91
C ARG A 39 -15.87 -8.27 5.00
N HIS A 40 -17.15 -8.01 5.25
CA HIS A 40 -17.69 -6.69 5.57
C HIS A 40 -17.18 -6.13 6.92
N ARG A 41 -15.87 -5.90 7.03
CA ARG A 41 -15.37 -4.94 8.02
C ARG A 41 -15.42 -3.56 7.36
N LYS A 42 -16.22 -2.67 7.93
CA LYS A 42 -16.23 -1.26 7.54
C LYS A 42 -14.88 -0.66 7.92
N THR A 43 -13.92 -0.71 7.01
CA THR A 43 -12.67 0.02 7.13
C THR A 43 -12.92 1.43 6.62
N MET A 44 -12.83 2.42 7.51
CA MET A 44 -12.82 3.81 7.08
C MET A 44 -11.39 4.18 6.70
N VAL A 45 -11.21 4.77 5.52
CA VAL A 45 -9.91 5.20 5.03
C VAL A 45 -9.96 6.72 4.90
N PHE A 46 -9.01 7.38 5.54
CA PHE A 46 -8.73 8.78 5.31
C PHE A 46 -7.71 8.90 4.17
N LEU A 47 -8.06 9.67 3.13
CA LEU A 47 -7.16 9.96 2.03
C LEU A 47 -7.04 11.48 1.90
N ASP A 48 -5.86 12.00 2.23
CA ASP A 48 -5.52 13.43 2.27
C ASP A 48 -6.07 14.21 1.06
N LYS A 49 -5.85 13.70 -0.15
CA LYS A 49 -6.22 14.33 -1.41
C LYS A 49 -7.74 14.39 -1.63
N CYS A 50 -8.49 13.48 -1.02
CA CYS A 50 -9.94 13.43 -1.10
C CYS A 50 -10.61 14.20 0.04
N CYS A 51 -9.99 14.25 1.21
CA CYS A 51 -10.57 14.83 2.42
C CYS A 51 -10.19 16.30 2.62
N ILE A 52 -9.07 16.77 2.05
CA ILE A 52 -8.62 18.16 2.15
C ILE A 52 -8.92 18.89 0.84
N PRO A 53 -9.71 19.98 0.87
CA PRO A 53 -9.97 20.80 -0.31
C PRO A 53 -8.66 21.30 -0.95
N GLN A 54 -8.37 20.89 -2.17
CA GLN A 54 -7.10 21.23 -2.84
C GLN A 54 -7.11 22.60 -3.54
N LYS A 55 -8.30 23.10 -3.90
CA LYS A 55 -8.47 24.31 -4.72
C LYS A 55 -8.62 25.60 -3.91
N ASP A 56 -9.16 25.52 -2.71
CA ASP A 56 -9.37 26.67 -1.83
C ASP A 56 -8.23 26.76 -0.82
N PRO A 57 -7.36 27.79 -0.89
CA PRO A 57 -6.20 27.91 0.00
C PRO A 57 -6.58 28.04 1.48
N VAL A 58 -7.74 28.66 1.80
CA VAL A 58 -8.20 28.83 3.18
C VAL A 58 -8.70 27.50 3.74
N ALA A 59 -9.57 26.81 3.00
CA ALA A 59 -10.06 25.50 3.40
C ALA A 59 -8.95 24.44 3.41
N LYS A 60 -7.96 24.55 2.49
CA LYS A 60 -6.75 23.73 2.50
C LYS A 60 -5.97 23.94 3.79
N SER A 61 -5.63 25.19 4.13
CA SER A 61 -4.91 25.53 5.36
C SER A 61 -5.63 24.98 6.62
N TYR A 62 -6.96 25.11 6.66
CA TYR A 62 -7.77 24.53 7.73
C TYR A 62 -7.69 22.99 7.76
N GLY A 63 -7.81 22.32 6.61
CA GLY A 63 -7.67 20.87 6.52
C GLY A 63 -6.28 20.37 6.94
N ILE A 64 -5.22 21.09 6.55
CA ILE A 64 -3.83 20.82 6.97
C ILE A 64 -3.71 20.92 8.49
N SER A 65 -4.28 21.96 9.11
CA SER A 65 -4.23 22.15 10.56
C SER A 65 -4.88 21.01 11.35
N ARG A 66 -5.81 20.28 10.71
CA ARG A 66 -6.53 19.14 11.28
C ARG A 66 -5.94 17.78 10.93
N LEU A 67 -4.93 17.73 10.06
CA LEU A 67 -4.34 16.47 9.63
C LEU A 67 -3.80 15.66 10.81
N ALA A 68 -3.18 16.32 11.79
CA ALA A 68 -2.68 15.65 12.97
C ALA A 68 -3.79 14.99 13.79
N ASP A 69 -4.96 15.64 13.92
CA ASP A 69 -6.12 15.08 14.59
C ASP A 69 -6.58 13.78 13.90
N TYR A 70 -6.58 13.73 12.57
CA TYR A 70 -6.94 12.53 11.82
C TYR A 70 -5.91 11.41 11.98
N LEU A 71 -4.61 11.73 11.94
CA LEU A 71 -3.54 10.76 12.14
C LEU A 71 -3.57 10.17 13.56
N HIS A 72 -3.80 10.99 14.57
CA HIS A 72 -3.95 10.53 15.96
C HIS A 72 -5.18 9.64 16.18
N ALA A 73 -6.23 9.82 15.37
CA ALA A 73 -7.44 9.02 15.46
C ALA A 73 -7.42 7.76 14.57
N SER A 74 -6.36 7.56 13.78
CA SER A 74 -6.27 6.45 12.82
C SER A 74 -5.61 5.24 13.45
N ASP A 75 -6.20 4.05 13.32
CA ASP A 75 -5.61 2.82 13.89
C ASP A 75 -4.30 2.40 13.19
N LYS A 76 -4.14 2.74 11.92
CA LYS A 76 -3.01 2.34 11.07
C LYS A 76 -2.66 3.41 10.05
N LEU A 77 -1.38 3.51 9.70
CA LEU A 77 -0.91 4.35 8.61
C LEU A 77 -0.48 3.49 7.43
N LEU A 78 -1.20 3.59 6.31
CA LEU A 78 -0.85 2.89 5.07
C LEU A 78 0.04 3.77 4.19
N ILE A 79 1.31 3.38 4.04
CA ILE A 79 2.28 4.08 3.20
C ILE A 79 2.49 3.32 1.91
N PHE A 80 2.09 3.94 0.81
CA PHE A 80 2.53 3.55 -0.52
C PHE A 80 3.92 4.11 -0.75
N TRP A 81 4.93 3.30 -0.44
CA TRP A 81 6.29 3.76 -0.53
C TRP A 81 6.74 3.82 -1.99
N SER A 82 7.56 4.81 -2.28
CA SER A 82 8.25 5.05 -3.53
C SER A 82 9.65 5.59 -3.21
N PRO A 83 10.63 5.53 -4.12
CA PRO A 83 11.96 6.07 -3.87
C PRO A 83 11.95 7.54 -3.42
N ASP A 84 11.02 8.33 -3.94
CA ASP A 84 10.83 9.74 -3.58
C ASP A 84 9.92 9.97 -2.36
N TYR A 85 9.53 8.93 -1.61
CA TYR A 85 8.65 9.09 -0.44
C TYR A 85 9.30 9.96 0.65
N LEU A 86 10.55 9.64 1.01
CA LEU A 86 11.31 10.39 2.02
C LEU A 86 11.78 11.76 1.54
N ASP A 87 11.76 11.98 0.22
CA ASP A 87 12.01 13.27 -0.40
C ASP A 87 10.81 14.22 -0.24
N ARG A 88 9.63 13.75 0.15
CA ARG A 88 8.43 14.59 0.29
C ARG A 88 8.24 14.96 1.76
N LEU A 89 8.51 16.22 2.12
CA LEU A 89 8.40 16.72 3.49
C LEU A 89 7.00 16.49 4.09
N TRP A 90 5.96 16.58 3.26
CA TRP A 90 4.59 16.30 3.68
C TRP A 90 4.40 14.86 4.18
N CYS A 91 4.86 13.89 3.38
CA CYS A 91 4.80 12.47 3.74
C CYS A 91 5.62 12.17 5.00
N VAL A 92 6.80 12.78 5.11
CA VAL A 92 7.66 12.68 6.29
C VAL A 92 6.99 13.27 7.54
N TYR A 93 6.26 14.38 7.40
CA TYR A 93 5.47 14.97 8.48
C TYR A 93 4.32 14.05 8.92
N GLU A 94 3.57 13.47 7.98
CA GLU A 94 2.50 12.51 8.31
C GLU A 94 3.03 11.31 9.10
N LEU A 95 4.18 10.76 8.66
CA LEU A 95 4.87 9.70 9.39
C LEU A 95 5.30 10.16 10.80
N ALA A 96 5.86 11.37 10.91
CA ALA A 96 6.31 11.93 12.18
C ALA A 96 5.17 12.06 13.20
N VAL A 97 4.03 12.60 12.77
CA VAL A 97 2.85 12.77 13.61
C VAL A 97 2.27 11.41 14.02
N PHE A 98 2.18 10.47 13.07
CA PHE A 98 1.62 9.15 13.36
C PHE A 98 2.45 8.39 14.40
N LEU A 99 3.78 8.33 14.22
CA LEU A 99 4.70 7.67 15.14
C LEU A 99 4.79 8.32 16.53
N GLN A 100 4.26 9.54 16.71
CA GLN A 100 4.21 10.16 18.04
C GLN A 100 3.20 9.45 18.95
N THR A 101 2.18 8.83 18.38
CA THR A 101 1.03 8.28 19.11
C THR A 101 0.79 6.80 18.86
N HIS A 102 1.53 6.20 17.92
CA HIS A 102 1.38 4.82 17.48
C HIS A 102 2.70 4.08 17.47
N ASP A 103 2.63 2.75 17.53
CA ASP A 103 3.78 1.90 17.44
C ASP A 103 4.23 1.72 15.98
N GLU A 104 5.49 1.32 15.81
CA GLU A 104 6.09 1.03 14.50
C GLU A 104 5.33 -0.06 13.72
N ASP A 105 4.65 -0.96 14.43
CA ASP A 105 3.87 -2.07 13.86
C ASP A 105 2.58 -1.60 13.16
N ASP A 106 2.06 -0.43 13.54
CA ASP A 106 0.82 0.14 12.97
C ASP A 106 1.05 0.82 11.62
N VAL A 107 2.30 1.01 11.22
CA VAL A 107 2.68 1.52 9.89
C VAL A 107 2.71 0.37 8.89
N VAL A 108 1.81 0.35 7.92
CA VAL A 108 1.77 -0.67 6.86
C VAL A 108 2.41 -0.12 5.60
N LEU A 109 3.44 -0.81 5.12
CA LEU A 109 4.18 -0.43 3.91
C LEU A 109 3.69 -1.24 2.73
N LEU A 110 3.22 -0.57 1.69
CA LEU A 110 2.85 -1.18 0.43
C LEU A 110 3.76 -0.68 -0.68
N ASN A 111 4.29 -1.62 -1.44
CA ASN A 111 5.02 -1.33 -2.66
C ASN A 111 4.04 -1.21 -3.84
N LEU A 112 3.96 -0.03 -4.47
CA LEU A 112 3.13 0.16 -5.66
C LEU A 112 3.60 -0.69 -6.84
N ASP A 113 4.89 -1.00 -6.93
CA ASP A 113 5.43 -1.81 -8.01
C ASP A 113 5.10 -3.29 -7.85
N HIS A 114 4.96 -3.79 -6.60
CA HIS A 114 4.37 -5.12 -6.37
C HIS A 114 2.92 -5.18 -6.86
N LEU A 115 2.12 -4.12 -6.61
CA LEU A 115 0.75 -4.08 -7.11
C LEU A 115 0.71 -4.08 -8.63
N LYS A 116 1.58 -3.31 -9.30
CA LYS A 116 1.71 -3.32 -10.77
C LYS A 116 2.10 -4.70 -11.27
N LEU A 117 3.10 -5.35 -10.65
CA LEU A 117 3.53 -6.69 -11.00
C LEU A 117 2.38 -7.70 -10.88
N CYS A 118 1.64 -7.67 -9.77
CA CYS A 118 0.47 -8.52 -9.60
C CYS A 118 -0.58 -8.28 -10.69
N VAL A 119 -0.90 -7.03 -11.01
CA VAL A 119 -1.88 -6.69 -12.05
C VAL A 119 -1.40 -7.11 -13.44
N SER A 120 -0.11 -6.91 -13.76
CA SER A 120 0.49 -7.35 -15.03
C SER A 120 0.46 -8.87 -15.15
N LEU A 121 0.79 -9.59 -14.08
CA LEU A 121 0.67 -11.05 -13.99
C LEU A 121 -0.75 -11.53 -14.23
N MET A 122 -1.75 -10.87 -13.62
CA MET A 122 -3.16 -11.19 -13.87
C MET A 122 -3.53 -11.04 -15.34
N PHE A 123 -3.07 -9.97 -15.97
CA PHE A 123 -3.35 -9.71 -17.38
C PHE A 123 -2.72 -10.76 -18.29
N LEU A 124 -1.46 -11.13 -18.04
CA LEU A 124 -0.75 -12.17 -18.78
C LEU A 124 -1.40 -13.54 -18.60
N GLN A 125 -1.78 -13.89 -17.37
CA GLN A 125 -2.49 -15.14 -17.07
C GLN A 125 -3.87 -15.20 -17.73
N PHE A 126 -4.58 -14.07 -17.78
CA PHE A 126 -5.84 -14.00 -18.52
C PHE A 126 -5.62 -14.22 -20.02
N LEU A 127 -4.59 -13.58 -20.60
CA LEU A 127 -4.27 -13.74 -22.02
C LEU A 127 -3.85 -15.17 -22.37
N SER A 128 -3.10 -15.86 -21.51
CA SER A 128 -2.72 -17.26 -21.72
C SER A 128 -3.94 -18.19 -21.73
N ILE A 129 -4.91 -17.97 -20.84
CA ILE A 129 -6.18 -18.71 -20.84
C ILE A 129 -6.96 -18.48 -22.14
N VAL A 130 -7.04 -17.23 -22.63
CA VAL A 130 -7.72 -16.92 -23.89
C VAL A 130 -7.04 -17.63 -25.07
N VAL A 131 -5.71 -17.60 -25.16
CA VAL A 131 -4.94 -18.30 -26.20
C VAL A 131 -5.19 -19.80 -26.15
N ALA A 132 -5.19 -20.40 -24.96
CA ALA A 132 -5.47 -21.83 -24.79
C ALA A 132 -6.88 -22.21 -25.28
N ILE A 133 -7.90 -21.40 -24.97
CA ILE A 133 -9.28 -21.64 -25.45
C ILE A 133 -9.36 -21.53 -26.98
N LEU A 134 -8.73 -20.51 -27.58
CA LEU A 134 -8.74 -20.34 -29.04
C LEU A 134 -7.98 -21.47 -29.74
N THR A 135 -6.87 -21.92 -29.17
CA THR A 135 -6.09 -23.07 -29.66
C THR A 135 -6.97 -24.31 -29.81
N GLU A 136 -7.68 -24.66 -28.73
CA GLU A 136 -8.61 -25.79 -28.70
C GLU A 136 -9.75 -25.61 -29.72
N ALA A 137 -10.28 -24.39 -29.86
CA ALA A 137 -11.38 -24.12 -30.79
C ALA A 137 -11.00 -24.27 -32.27
N TYR A 138 -9.73 -24.00 -32.63
CA TYR A 138 -9.28 -23.97 -34.02
C TYR A 138 -8.39 -25.16 -34.43
N TYR A 139 -8.16 -26.14 -33.54
CA TYR A 139 -7.33 -27.33 -33.80
C TYR A 139 -5.95 -27.01 -34.40
N VAL A 140 -5.37 -25.87 -34.01
CA VAL A 140 -4.02 -25.49 -34.47
C VAL A 140 -3.02 -26.07 -33.47
N ASP A 141 -1.98 -26.74 -33.96
CA ASP A 141 -0.87 -27.21 -33.13
C ASP A 141 -0.01 -26.00 -32.69
N VAL A 142 -0.51 -25.27 -31.69
CA VAL A 142 0.13 -24.08 -31.11
C VAL A 142 0.63 -24.32 -29.69
N GLY A 143 0.79 -25.59 -29.28
CA GLY A 143 1.40 -25.93 -27.99
C GLY A 143 2.76 -25.25 -27.81
N TYR A 144 3.53 -25.13 -28.90
CA TYR A 144 4.78 -24.37 -28.91
C TYR A 144 4.59 -22.87 -28.67
N ILE A 145 3.56 -22.24 -29.25
CA ILE A 145 3.28 -20.80 -29.05
C ILE A 145 2.83 -20.54 -27.60
N LEU A 146 1.98 -21.40 -27.04
CA LEU A 146 1.57 -21.29 -25.64
C LEU A 146 2.76 -21.46 -24.70
N TYR A 147 3.64 -22.44 -24.95
CA TYR A 147 4.87 -22.63 -24.18
C TYR A 147 5.80 -21.42 -24.25
N VAL A 148 6.04 -20.86 -25.44
CA VAL A 148 6.86 -19.65 -25.62
C VAL A 148 6.24 -18.45 -24.89
N PHE A 149 4.91 -18.31 -24.94
CA PHE A 149 4.21 -17.24 -24.23
C PHE A 149 4.34 -17.37 -22.71
N LEU A 150 4.15 -18.58 -22.17
CA LEU A 150 4.31 -18.86 -20.74
C LEU A 150 5.75 -18.58 -20.29
N LEU A 151 6.76 -19.04 -21.04
CA LEU A 151 8.17 -18.72 -20.75
C LEU A 151 8.43 -17.22 -20.77
N ALA A 152 7.97 -16.51 -21.80
CA ALA A 152 8.15 -15.06 -21.90
C ALA A 152 7.49 -14.32 -20.74
N SER A 153 6.30 -14.77 -20.31
CA SER A 153 5.60 -14.21 -19.15
C SER A 153 6.36 -14.46 -17.84
N GLY A 154 6.95 -15.65 -17.67
CA GLY A 154 7.79 -15.98 -16.52
C GLY A 154 9.04 -15.10 -16.47
N LEU A 155 9.77 -14.98 -17.58
CA LEU A 155 10.96 -14.13 -17.68
C LEU A 155 10.65 -12.64 -17.41
N LEU A 156 9.52 -12.14 -17.90
CA LEU A 156 9.10 -10.77 -17.62
C LEU A 156 8.79 -10.56 -16.13
N THR A 157 8.21 -11.57 -15.49
CA THR A 157 7.93 -11.56 -14.05
C THR A 157 9.22 -11.53 -13.23
N ASP A 158 10.17 -12.40 -13.58
CA ASP A 158 11.48 -12.45 -12.94
C ASP A 158 12.24 -11.13 -13.12
N TYR A 159 12.16 -10.53 -14.31
CA TYR A 159 12.76 -9.23 -14.59
C TYR A 159 12.14 -8.11 -13.73
N GLU A 160 10.81 -8.04 -13.65
CA GLU A 160 10.14 -7.02 -12.83
C GLU A 160 10.38 -7.26 -11.33
N ALA A 161 10.43 -8.51 -10.88
CA ALA A 161 10.80 -8.86 -9.51
C ALA A 161 12.25 -8.45 -9.19
N TYR A 162 13.19 -8.70 -10.11
CA TYR A 162 14.58 -8.26 -10.01
C TYR A 162 14.68 -6.73 -9.93
N ARG A 163 14.00 -6.02 -10.83
CA ARG A 163 13.95 -4.56 -10.84
C ARG A 163 13.37 -4.01 -9.54
N CYS A 164 12.28 -4.61 -9.05
CA CYS A 164 11.65 -4.22 -7.80
C CYS A 164 12.58 -4.43 -6.60
N SER A 165 13.35 -5.53 -6.59
CA SER A 165 14.40 -5.77 -5.59
C SER A 165 15.49 -4.71 -5.66
N GLU A 166 15.93 -4.30 -6.86
CA GLU A 166 16.92 -3.23 -7.03
C GLU A 166 16.39 -1.87 -6.50
N GLU A 167 15.14 -1.53 -6.82
CA GLU A 167 14.47 -0.33 -6.30
C GLU A 167 14.33 -0.36 -4.77
N TRP A 168 14.02 -1.53 -4.20
CA TRP A 168 13.99 -1.73 -2.75
C TRP A 168 15.37 -1.52 -2.13
N GLN A 169 16.45 -2.05 -2.72
CA GLN A 169 17.81 -1.83 -2.23
C GLN A 169 18.22 -0.35 -2.27
N LYS A 170 17.84 0.37 -3.34
CA LYS A 170 18.04 1.82 -3.44
C LYS A 170 17.29 2.54 -2.32
N PHE A 171 16.02 2.23 -2.12
CA PHE A 171 15.24 2.78 -1.02
C PHE A 171 15.87 2.47 0.35
N CYS A 172 16.38 1.25 0.56
CA CYS A 172 17.11 0.90 1.78
C CYS A 172 18.34 1.80 2.01
N SER A 173 19.06 2.15 0.94
CA SER A 173 20.22 3.05 1.02
C SER A 173 19.81 4.50 1.29
N GLU A 174 18.70 4.94 0.73
CA GLU A 174 18.13 6.29 0.95
C GLU A 174 17.63 6.45 2.37
N VAL A 175 16.95 5.44 2.92
CA VAL A 175 16.56 5.38 4.34
C VAL A 175 17.78 5.57 5.24
N LYS A 176 18.88 4.85 5.00
CA LYS A 176 20.10 4.96 5.82
C LYS A 176 20.70 6.36 5.81
N SER A 177 20.63 7.04 4.67
CA SER A 177 21.17 8.39 4.48
C SER A 177 20.11 9.51 4.60
N PHE A 178 18.89 9.15 5.02
CA PHE A 178 17.75 10.05 5.14
C PHE A 178 18.11 11.23 6.05
N THR A 179 17.80 12.44 5.62
CA THR A 179 17.86 13.62 6.50
C THR A 179 16.70 14.55 6.18
N LEU A 180 16.10 15.12 7.22
CA LEU A 180 14.98 16.04 7.10
C LEU A 180 15.34 17.27 6.26
N ARG A 181 16.63 17.63 6.21
CA ARG A 181 17.12 18.77 5.42
C ARG A 181 17.03 18.56 3.91
N LYS A 182 17.10 17.32 3.44
CA LYS A 182 16.99 16.99 2.01
C LYS A 182 15.54 16.87 1.53
N ALA A 183 14.59 16.79 2.46
CA ALA A 183 13.18 16.70 2.12
C ALA A 183 12.73 17.95 1.37
N LYS A 184 12.11 17.75 0.22
CA LYS A 184 11.53 18.75 -0.67
C LYS A 184 10.10 19.03 -0.23
N CYS A 185 9.70 20.30 -0.31
CA CYS A 185 8.31 20.69 -0.08
C CYS A 185 7.74 21.27 -1.37
N SER A 186 6.49 20.91 -1.71
CA SER A 186 5.80 21.47 -2.87
C SER A 186 5.49 22.96 -2.69
N SER A 187 5.35 23.41 -1.44
CA SER A 187 5.16 24.80 -1.05
C SER A 187 6.34 25.24 -0.19
N LEU A 188 7.17 26.15 -0.71
CA LEU A 188 8.29 26.71 0.08
C LEU A 188 7.82 27.43 1.35
N ALA A 189 6.58 27.93 1.36
CA ALA A 189 5.98 28.57 2.53
C ALA A 189 5.70 27.59 3.68
N ASP A 190 5.41 26.32 3.36
CA ASP A 190 5.02 25.31 4.36
C ASP A 190 6.26 24.68 5.01
N TYR A 191 7.42 24.72 4.32
CA TYR A 191 8.67 24.12 4.78
C TYR A 191 9.08 24.50 6.21
N PRO A 192 9.21 25.80 6.57
CA PRO A 192 9.64 26.17 7.92
C PRO A 192 8.62 25.76 8.98
N ILE A 193 7.33 25.77 8.65
CA ILE A 193 6.25 25.42 9.58
C ILE A 193 6.28 23.92 9.89
N LEU A 194 6.25 23.07 8.86
CA LEU A 194 6.28 21.61 9.03
C LEU A 194 7.55 21.15 9.73
N LYS A 195 8.68 21.76 9.36
CA LYS A 195 9.97 21.47 9.99
C LYS A 195 9.97 21.83 11.48
N GLN A 196 9.46 22.99 11.85
CA GLN A 196 9.36 23.40 13.26
C GLN A 196 8.45 22.44 14.04
N LEU A 197 7.30 22.05 13.48
CA LEU A 197 6.40 21.09 14.11
C LEU A 197 7.08 19.75 14.38
N ILE A 198 7.88 19.23 13.44
CA ILE A 198 8.65 17.99 13.67
C ILE A 198 9.66 18.16 14.80
N VAL A 199 10.37 19.30 14.85
CA VAL A 199 11.32 19.60 15.93
C VAL A 199 10.61 19.73 17.27
N ASP A 200 9.44 20.36 17.32
CA ASP A 200 8.65 20.50 18.54
C ASP A 200 8.16 19.14 19.05
N MET A 201 7.80 18.21 18.15
CA MET A 201 7.36 16.86 18.50
C MET A 201 8.49 15.95 19.01
N TYR A 202 9.68 16.00 18.39
CA TYR A 202 10.79 15.07 18.68
C TYR A 202 11.93 15.70 19.50
N GLY A 203 11.88 17.00 19.75
CA GLY A 203 12.91 17.82 20.38
C GLY A 203 14.09 18.18 19.47
N SER A 204 14.37 17.41 18.42
CA SER A 204 15.40 17.73 17.43
C SER A 204 15.21 16.98 16.10
N GLU A 205 15.77 17.53 15.01
CA GLU A 205 15.80 16.88 13.69
C GLU A 205 16.47 15.49 13.79
N THR A 206 17.58 15.38 14.51
CA THR A 206 18.37 14.15 14.61
C THR A 206 17.62 13.02 15.32
N ARG A 207 16.83 13.34 16.35
CA ARG A 207 16.00 12.34 17.04
C ARG A 207 14.92 11.79 16.13
N PHE A 208 14.25 12.67 15.40
CA PHE A 208 13.26 12.26 14.41
C PHE A 208 13.89 11.39 13.31
N GLU A 209 15.01 11.83 12.72
CA GLU A 209 15.71 11.06 11.70
C GLU A 209 16.14 9.67 12.21
N ALA A 210 16.58 9.56 13.47
CA ALA A 210 16.92 8.28 14.08
C ALA A 210 15.70 7.37 14.23
N ALA A 211 14.54 7.92 14.64
CA ALA A 211 13.29 7.17 14.75
C ALA A 211 12.84 6.64 13.38
N VAL A 212 12.88 7.48 12.34
CA VAL A 212 12.57 7.05 10.96
C VAL A 212 13.53 5.93 10.54
N ARG A 213 14.84 6.10 10.69
CA ARG A 213 15.83 5.06 10.33
C ARG A 213 15.57 3.76 11.10
N ALA A 214 15.25 3.83 12.39
CA ALA A 214 14.97 2.67 13.22
C ALA A 214 13.75 1.88 12.71
N LEU A 215 12.63 2.56 12.45
CA LEU A 215 11.40 1.96 11.88
C LEU A 215 11.71 1.12 10.64
N TRP A 216 12.43 1.71 9.68
CA TRP A 216 12.69 1.05 8.40
C TRP A 216 13.75 -0.04 8.51
N LEU A 217 14.82 0.16 9.28
CA LEU A 217 15.85 -0.85 9.49
C LEU A 217 15.32 -2.07 10.27
N GLY A 218 14.44 -1.85 11.25
CA GLY A 218 13.73 -2.90 11.96
C GLY A 218 12.98 -3.81 10.99
N ARG A 219 12.18 -3.22 10.08
CA ARG A 219 11.43 -3.97 9.06
C ARG A 219 12.30 -4.66 8.02
N MET A 220 13.42 -4.06 7.62
CA MET A 220 14.38 -4.71 6.72
C MET A 220 14.99 -5.96 7.36
N SER A 221 15.30 -5.90 8.65
CA SER A 221 15.84 -7.06 9.37
C SER A 221 14.83 -8.20 9.46
N MET A 222 13.54 -7.88 9.68
CA MET A 222 12.46 -8.86 9.69
C MET A 222 12.29 -9.53 8.33
N ASN A 223 12.28 -8.78 7.23
CA ASN A 223 12.19 -9.39 5.90
C ASN A 223 13.37 -10.32 5.63
N SER A 224 14.60 -9.95 5.99
CA SER A 224 15.75 -10.85 5.84
C SER A 224 15.66 -12.13 6.68
N SER A 225 14.95 -12.07 7.81
CA SER A 225 14.69 -13.22 8.67
C SER A 225 13.54 -14.09 8.16
N VAL A 226 12.52 -13.49 7.52
CA VAL A 226 11.45 -14.20 6.82
C VAL A 226 12.00 -14.85 5.55
N ASP A 227 12.92 -14.21 4.83
CA ASP A 227 13.60 -14.80 3.67
C ASP A 227 14.44 -16.01 4.13
N LYS A 228 15.22 -15.87 5.20
CA LYS A 228 15.96 -16.99 5.81
C LYS A 228 15.04 -18.08 6.37
N GLN A 229 13.89 -17.70 6.94
CA GLN A 229 12.90 -18.66 7.39
C GLN A 229 12.18 -19.33 6.23
N SER A 230 11.95 -18.66 5.09
CA SER A 230 11.35 -19.26 3.89
C SER A 230 12.32 -20.22 3.20
N GLU A 231 13.63 -19.92 3.20
CA GLU A 231 14.70 -20.84 2.80
C GLU A 231 14.81 -22.05 3.75
N ALA A 232 14.54 -21.86 5.05
CA ALA A 232 14.49 -22.94 6.04
C ALA A 232 13.17 -23.73 6.00
N PHE A 233 12.05 -23.09 5.67
CA PHE A 233 10.71 -23.70 5.56
C PHE A 233 10.55 -24.50 4.27
N GLY A 234 11.40 -24.25 3.27
CA GLY A 234 11.67 -25.18 2.17
C GLY A 234 12.34 -26.49 2.62
N ARG A 235 12.70 -26.64 3.90
CA ARG A 235 13.29 -27.87 4.47
C ARG A 235 12.59 -28.45 5.69
N GLU A 236 11.66 -27.75 6.35
CA GLU A 236 10.94 -28.32 7.49
C GLU A 236 9.60 -27.62 7.70
N SER A 237 8.50 -28.36 7.52
CA SER A 237 7.15 -27.91 7.86
C SER A 237 6.65 -28.65 9.11
N VAL A 238 6.85 -28.04 10.28
CA VAL A 238 6.10 -28.42 11.50
C VAL A 238 5.79 -27.16 12.33
N ILE A 239 4.50 -26.84 12.35
CA ILE A 239 3.64 -26.25 13.40
C ILE A 239 4.36 -25.42 14.49
N LEU A 240 3.99 -24.15 14.62
CA LEU A 240 3.82 -23.53 15.95
C LEU A 240 2.75 -22.43 15.92
N ASP A 241 1.67 -22.73 16.63
CA ASP A 241 0.58 -21.86 17.05
C ASP A 241 1.08 -20.90 18.15
N ARG A 242 0.77 -19.60 18.04
CA ARG A 242 0.94 -18.64 19.13
C ARG A 242 -0.35 -17.85 19.29
N GLY A 243 -1.09 -18.23 20.33
CA GLY A 243 -2.22 -17.50 20.86
C GLY A 243 -1.86 -16.04 21.17
N ARG A 244 -2.71 -15.13 20.69
CA ARG A 244 -2.72 -13.74 21.11
C ARG A 244 -4.04 -13.50 21.83
N ASP A 245 -3.93 -13.22 23.13
CA ASP A 245 -5.02 -12.94 24.03
C ASP A 245 -5.95 -11.85 23.49
N SER A 246 -7.21 -12.24 23.33
CA SER A 246 -8.35 -11.39 23.07
C SER A 246 -8.75 -10.69 24.37
N ASN A 247 -8.30 -9.46 24.59
CA ASN A 247 -8.92 -8.52 25.54
C ASN A 247 -8.48 -7.08 25.24
N VAL A 248 -8.96 -6.53 24.11
CA VAL A 248 -9.16 -5.08 23.99
C VAL A 248 -10.61 -4.84 23.60
N ILE A 249 -11.31 -4.36 24.61
CA ILE A 249 -12.73 -4.10 24.74
C ILE A 249 -13.20 -3.10 23.68
N GLY A 250 -14.41 -3.34 23.17
CA GLY A 250 -15.10 -2.52 22.19
C GLY A 250 -15.02 -1.03 22.45
N ARG A 251 -14.29 -0.33 21.58
CA ARG A 251 -14.58 1.07 21.28
C ARG A 251 -15.58 1.08 20.14
N THR A 252 -16.87 1.04 20.49
CA THR A 252 -17.90 1.59 19.62
C THR A 252 -17.56 3.05 19.44
N PHE A 253 -16.85 3.38 18.35
CA PHE A 253 -16.75 4.75 17.90
C PHE A 253 -18.16 5.18 17.53
N LYS A 254 -18.79 5.90 18.46
CA LYS A 254 -19.79 6.88 18.10
C LYS A 254 -19.06 7.77 17.10
N VAL A 255 -19.33 7.59 15.81
CA VAL A 255 -19.04 8.59 14.80
C VAL A 255 -19.79 9.80 15.33
N ILE A 256 -19.08 10.65 16.06
CA ILE A 256 -19.54 12.00 16.26
C ILE A 256 -19.35 12.58 14.86
N SER A 257 -20.37 12.37 14.02
CA SER A 257 -20.85 13.42 13.14
C SER A 257 -21.18 14.60 14.05
N ILE A 258 -20.15 15.21 14.66
CA ILE A 258 -20.17 16.64 14.82
C ILE A 258 -20.23 17.04 13.36
N ASP A 259 -21.39 17.54 12.94
CA ASP A 259 -21.54 18.23 11.68
C ASP A 259 -20.30 19.12 11.55
N ALA A 260 -19.28 18.66 10.82
CA ALA A 260 -18.10 19.44 10.55
C ALA A 260 -18.55 20.74 9.85
N GLU A 261 -19.68 20.64 9.14
CA GLU A 261 -20.48 21.74 8.63
C GLU A 261 -20.98 22.70 9.72
N GLN A 262 -21.60 22.26 10.84
CA GLN A 262 -22.08 23.18 11.88
C GLN A 262 -20.94 23.83 12.68
N MET A 263 -19.87 23.09 13.01
CA MET A 263 -18.74 23.65 13.76
C MET A 263 -17.88 24.58 12.90
N ALA A 264 -17.64 24.22 11.62
CA ALA A 264 -16.96 25.08 10.67
C ALA A 264 -17.80 26.33 10.36
N THR A 265 -19.12 26.22 10.18
CA THR A 265 -19.98 27.37 9.89
C THR A 265 -20.04 28.35 11.06
N SER A 266 -20.04 27.86 12.31
CA SER A 266 -20.04 28.73 13.50
C SER A 266 -18.72 29.48 13.68
N GLN A 267 -17.58 28.81 13.55
CA GLN A 267 -16.28 29.47 13.68
C GLN A 267 -15.97 30.36 12.48
N TRP A 268 -16.36 29.95 11.28
CA TRP A 268 -16.26 30.76 10.06
C TRP A 268 -17.12 32.03 10.15
N ARG A 269 -18.38 31.96 10.64
CA ARG A 269 -19.22 33.16 10.84
C ARG A 269 -18.63 34.12 11.87
N LYS A 270 -17.93 33.61 12.89
CA LYS A 270 -17.21 34.45 13.86
C LYS A 270 -15.98 35.12 13.24
N ALA A 271 -15.20 34.39 12.45
CA ALA A 271 -14.03 34.92 11.77
C ALA A 271 -14.39 35.98 10.71
N VAL A 272 -15.42 35.71 9.89
CA VAL A 272 -15.92 36.67 8.88
C VAL A 272 -16.46 37.94 9.53
N LYS A 273 -17.23 37.83 10.63
CA LYS A 273 -17.69 39.01 11.39
C LYS A 273 -16.55 39.82 11.99
N ALA A 274 -15.46 39.18 12.43
CA ALA A 274 -14.30 39.89 12.95
C ALA A 274 -13.58 40.70 11.86
N VAL A 275 -13.47 40.14 10.65
CA VAL A 275 -12.89 40.84 9.49
C VAL A 275 -13.78 41.98 9.01
N ASP A 276 -15.10 41.78 8.95
CA ASP A 276 -16.06 42.83 8.56
C ASP A 276 -16.10 44.02 9.54
N ASN A 277 -15.86 43.76 10.84
CA ASN A 277 -15.79 44.80 11.86
C ASN A 277 -14.48 45.59 11.81
N LEU A 278 -13.39 45.01 11.32
CA LEU A 278 -12.12 45.73 11.13
C LEU A 278 -12.18 46.69 9.93
N GLY A 279 -13.01 46.40 8.92
CA GLY A 279 -13.18 47.26 7.74
C GLY A 279 -14.12 48.46 7.91
N LYS A 280 -14.88 48.54 9.02
CA LYS A 280 -15.86 49.62 9.27
C LYS A 280 -15.36 50.69 10.28
N GLY A 281 -14.12 50.55 10.76
CA GLY A 281 -13.49 51.46 11.72
C GLY A 281 -12.36 52.31 11.14
N ALA A 282 -12.18 52.31 9.81
CA ALA A 282 -11.27 53.17 9.06
C ALA A 282 -12.08 54.04 8.09
#